data_AF-A0A9X2DU70-F1
#
_entry.id   AF-A0A9X2DU70-F1
#
_cell.length_a   1.000
_cell.length_b   1.000
_cell.length_c   1.000
_cell.angle_alpha   90.00
_cell.angle_beta   90.00
_cell.angle_gamma   90.00
#
_symmetry.space_group_name_H-M   'P 1'
#
loop_
_entity.id
_entity.type
_entity.pdbx_description
1 polymer ?
#
loop_
_entity_poly.entity_id
_entity_poly.type
_entity_poly.pdbx_seq_one_letter_code
_entity_poly.pdbx_strand_id
1 'polypeptide(L)'
;MKKIGAWVLASILVIGGFSGGTPALAKEEVRTVESYILEDIWEHWGFEELDDLVNADIFKGFPTGDDEYSFKPDHLITRAEFAAIIVRALDLQATGEGERFDDIPVTHSLQAEIAIASDHGIIEGVGAGRFAPNEPVLREQIAAMIVRAFSDTVSFPAEGSQSFHDVASDHWAAPSIAKAAGAEIVRGITSTQFGFNKKATRGEAGVMLHRALQKETSNLPNANELMQIVKDSEVESFPLFEQKDASGLLSHNKKYLTGYQKALADDLAMWYFDDETTETMAFAAEPKLEMKQSSNRFARVSLQGELNVRYQDRTTIIETTIDYHPVYYLKKTDGIWKIYYSDMPLEFEALS
;
A
#
# COMPACT_ATOMS: atom_id res chain seq x y z
N MET A 1 -4.87 -3.78 22.16
CA MET A 1 -6.33 -3.63 22.19
C MET A 1 -6.70 -2.23 21.70
N LYS A 2 -6.69 -1.98 20.38
CA LYS A 2 -7.02 -0.67 19.79
C LYS A 2 -7.74 -0.74 18.43
N LYS A 3 -8.30 -1.90 18.05
CA LYS A 3 -9.18 -2.06 16.89
C LYS A 3 -10.30 -3.04 17.24
N ILE A 4 -11.21 -2.64 18.13
CA ILE A 4 -12.47 -3.37 18.36
C ILE A 4 -13.58 -2.34 18.49
N GLY A 5 -14.41 -2.24 17.46
CA GLY A 5 -15.58 -1.39 17.41
C GLY A 5 -16.49 -1.79 16.27
N ALA A 6 -17.32 -2.82 16.53
CA ALA A 6 -18.53 -3.26 15.81
C ALA A 6 -18.41 -3.78 14.36
N TRP A 7 -18.64 -5.09 14.22
CA TRP A 7 -18.79 -5.85 12.97
C TRP A 7 -20.27 -6.18 12.71
N VAL A 8 -20.69 -6.17 11.43
CA VAL A 8 -21.73 -7.08 10.91
C VAL A 8 -21.36 -7.47 9.47
N LEU A 9 -21.21 -8.78 9.23
CA LEU A 9 -20.92 -9.45 7.95
C LEU A 9 -22.05 -9.31 6.91
N ALA A 10 -21.69 -9.18 5.63
CA ALA A 10 -22.54 -9.62 4.51
C ALA A 10 -21.73 -10.10 3.30
N SER A 11 -21.54 -11.41 3.20
CA SER A 11 -20.92 -12.15 2.09
C SER A 11 -21.80 -12.22 0.83
N ILE A 12 -21.22 -12.00 -0.37
CA ILE A 12 -21.76 -12.49 -1.66
C ILE A 12 -20.66 -13.12 -2.51
N LEU A 13 -20.76 -14.44 -2.67
CA LEU A 13 -20.06 -15.28 -3.64
C LEU A 13 -20.44 -14.90 -5.09
N VAL A 14 -19.46 -14.67 -5.95
CA VAL A 14 -19.64 -14.84 -7.40
C VAL A 14 -18.55 -15.74 -7.96
N ILE A 15 -18.91 -17.02 -8.12
CA ILE A 15 -18.22 -17.98 -8.99
C ILE A 15 -18.54 -17.60 -10.44
N GLY A 16 -17.52 -17.40 -11.28
CA GLY A 16 -17.73 -17.05 -12.68
C GLY A 16 -16.52 -17.28 -13.59
N GLY A 17 -16.37 -18.51 -14.06
CA GLY A 17 -16.04 -18.92 -15.44
C GLY A 17 -14.91 -18.23 -16.22
N PHE A 18 -13.85 -19.01 -16.49
CA PHE A 18 -12.87 -18.78 -17.56
C PHE A 18 -13.54 -18.71 -18.95
N SER A 19 -13.19 -17.69 -19.75
CA SER A 19 -13.16 -17.80 -21.21
C SER A 19 -12.05 -16.92 -21.77
N GLY A 20 -11.15 -17.52 -22.55
CA GLY A 20 -9.92 -16.90 -23.05
C GLY A 20 -10.15 -15.77 -24.05
N GLY A 21 -9.23 -14.80 -24.02
CA GLY A 21 -9.07 -13.74 -25.01
C GLY A 21 -8.24 -12.60 -24.44
N THR A 22 -7.04 -12.38 -25.01
CA THR A 22 -6.04 -11.32 -24.71
C THR A 22 -5.56 -11.21 -23.25
N PRO A 23 -4.26 -10.93 -22.97
CA PRO A 23 -3.86 -10.59 -21.61
C PRO A 23 -4.41 -9.18 -21.31
N ALA A 24 -5.67 -9.13 -20.88
CA ALA A 24 -6.17 -8.00 -20.14
C ALA A 24 -5.31 -7.91 -18.87
N LEU A 25 -4.70 -6.74 -18.62
CA LEU A 25 -4.37 -6.35 -17.25
C LEU A 25 -5.60 -6.70 -16.41
N ALA A 26 -5.39 -7.58 -15.42
CA ALA A 26 -6.47 -8.25 -14.72
C ALA A 26 -7.57 -7.26 -14.34
N LYS A 27 -8.82 -7.59 -14.69
CA LYS A 27 -10.02 -6.85 -14.27
C LYS A 27 -9.84 -6.51 -12.78
N GLU A 28 -9.91 -5.22 -12.44
CA GLU A 28 -9.66 -4.71 -11.09
C GLU A 28 -10.44 -5.58 -10.07
N GLU A 29 -9.69 -6.40 -9.32
CA GLU A 29 -10.25 -7.28 -8.31
C GLU A 29 -10.68 -6.38 -7.15
N VAL A 30 -12.01 -6.26 -6.95
CA VAL A 30 -12.55 -5.49 -5.84
C VAL A 30 -12.22 -6.23 -4.55
N ARG A 31 -11.33 -5.65 -3.74
CA ARG A 31 -10.95 -6.17 -2.43
C ARG A 31 -11.99 -5.78 -1.38
N THR A 32 -12.40 -6.74 -0.55
CA THR A 32 -13.24 -6.46 0.63
C THR A 32 -12.39 -5.89 1.77
N VAL A 33 -13.05 -5.31 2.77
CA VAL A 33 -12.42 -4.76 3.98
C VAL A 33 -11.61 -5.84 4.71
N GLU A 34 -12.14 -7.05 4.81
CA GLU A 34 -11.52 -8.19 5.49
C GLU A 34 -10.18 -8.56 4.87
N SER A 35 -10.03 -8.38 3.56
CA SER A 35 -8.77 -8.67 2.86
C SER A 35 -7.59 -7.77 3.26
N TYR A 36 -7.84 -6.70 4.00
CA TYR A 36 -6.82 -5.83 4.58
C TYR A 36 -6.55 -6.13 6.07
N ILE A 37 -7.40 -6.93 6.71
CA ILE A 37 -7.26 -7.29 8.12
C ILE A 37 -6.38 -8.54 8.20
N LEU A 38 -5.08 -8.32 8.40
CA LEU A 38 -4.09 -9.40 8.48
C LEU A 38 -3.62 -9.56 9.93
N GLU A 39 -4.31 -10.40 10.70
CA GLU A 39 -4.04 -10.54 12.13
C GLU A 39 -2.63 -11.08 12.42
N ASP A 40 -2.10 -11.89 11.50
CA ASP A 40 -0.80 -12.55 11.63
C ASP A 40 0.41 -11.61 11.51
N ILE A 41 0.20 -10.31 11.23
CA ILE A 41 1.26 -9.29 11.28
C ILE A 41 1.21 -8.39 12.52
N TRP A 42 0.17 -8.44 13.36
CA TRP A 42 -0.01 -7.48 14.46
C TRP A 42 1.13 -7.50 15.50
N GLU A 43 1.72 -8.66 15.74
CA GLU A 43 2.89 -8.82 16.64
C GLU A 43 4.21 -8.98 15.88
N HIS A 44 4.18 -8.91 14.55
CA HIS A 44 5.37 -9.05 13.72
C HIS A 44 6.21 -7.77 13.79
N TRP A 45 7.54 -7.91 13.84
CA TRP A 45 8.48 -6.78 14.00
C TRP A 45 8.39 -5.73 12.87
N GLY A 46 7.90 -6.13 11.70
CA GLY A 46 7.65 -5.25 10.55
C GLY A 46 6.19 -4.82 10.39
N PHE A 47 5.37 -4.89 11.44
CA PHE A 47 3.94 -4.58 11.38
C PHE A 47 3.67 -3.24 10.67
N GLU A 48 4.34 -2.17 11.09
CA GLU A 48 4.12 -0.83 10.54
C GLU A 48 4.36 -0.79 9.03
N GLU A 49 5.48 -1.34 8.55
CA GLU A 49 5.78 -1.34 7.12
C GLU A 49 4.85 -2.26 6.32
N LEU A 50 4.49 -3.43 6.86
CA LEU A 50 3.67 -4.41 6.15
C LEU A 50 2.19 -4.00 6.09
N ASP A 51 1.64 -3.46 7.18
CA ASP A 51 0.27 -2.94 7.25
C ASP A 51 0.09 -1.79 6.25
N ASP A 52 1.06 -0.86 6.19
CA ASP A 52 1.05 0.26 5.23
C ASP A 52 1.04 -0.23 3.77
N LEU A 53 1.87 -1.21 3.43
CA LEU A 53 1.90 -1.81 2.09
C LEU A 53 0.61 -2.55 1.74
N VAL A 54 -0.06 -3.17 2.72
CA VAL A 54 -1.33 -3.88 2.52
C VAL A 54 -2.46 -2.88 2.30
N ASN A 55 -2.55 -1.85 3.15
CA ASN A 55 -3.52 -0.77 3.04
C ASN A 55 -3.37 -0.02 1.71
N ALA A 56 -2.14 0.10 1.20
CA ALA A 56 -1.83 0.72 -0.08
C ALA A 56 -2.01 -0.19 -1.32
N ASP A 57 -2.59 -1.39 -1.20
CA ASP A 57 -2.77 -2.38 -2.30
C ASP A 57 -1.47 -2.92 -2.93
N ILE A 58 -0.34 -2.80 -2.26
CA ILE A 58 0.95 -3.26 -2.80
C ILE A 58 1.16 -4.73 -2.47
N PHE A 59 0.87 -5.09 -1.22
CA PHE A 59 0.82 -6.49 -0.79
C PHE A 59 -0.62 -6.96 -0.60
N LYS A 60 -0.82 -8.24 -0.87
CA LYS A 60 -2.07 -8.95 -0.60
C LYS A 60 -1.83 -10.09 0.37
N GLY A 61 -2.80 -10.32 1.27
CA GLY A 61 -2.89 -11.54 2.05
C GLY A 61 -3.36 -12.72 1.19
N PHE A 62 -3.18 -13.92 1.71
CA PHE A 62 -3.73 -15.14 1.14
C PHE A 62 -5.07 -15.46 1.83
N PRO A 63 -6.11 -15.85 1.08
CA PRO A 63 -7.34 -16.33 1.68
C PRO A 63 -7.04 -17.60 2.49
N THR A 64 -7.55 -17.68 3.71
CA THR A 64 -7.42 -18.83 4.62
C THR A 64 -8.75 -19.48 4.97
N GLY A 65 -9.85 -18.81 4.67
CA GLY A 65 -11.22 -19.27 4.89
C GLY A 65 -12.20 -18.36 4.16
N ASP A 66 -13.47 -18.43 4.56
CA ASP A 66 -14.48 -17.48 4.09
C ASP A 66 -14.21 -16.12 4.74
N ASP A 67 -13.87 -15.13 3.91
CA ASP A 67 -13.56 -13.75 4.33
C ASP A 67 -12.43 -13.61 5.35
N GLU A 68 -11.55 -14.62 5.47
CA GLU A 68 -10.34 -14.58 6.31
C GLU A 68 -9.07 -14.55 5.46
N TYR A 69 -8.11 -13.71 5.86
CA TYR A 69 -6.86 -13.51 5.14
C TYR A 69 -5.65 -13.52 6.08
N SER A 70 -4.52 -14.02 5.57
CA SER A 70 -3.24 -14.04 6.29
C SER A 70 -2.10 -13.55 5.39
N PHE A 71 -1.25 -12.68 5.93
CA PHE A 71 -0.10 -12.15 5.20
C PHE A 71 0.99 -13.21 4.99
N LYS A 72 1.14 -14.13 5.96
CA LYS A 72 2.20 -15.13 6.10
C LYS A 72 3.60 -14.50 6.09
N PRO A 73 3.95 -13.65 7.07
CA PRO A 73 5.18 -12.86 7.04
C PRO A 73 6.44 -13.72 7.03
N ASP A 74 6.44 -14.88 7.69
CA ASP A 74 7.58 -15.81 7.75
C ASP A 74 7.66 -16.76 6.54
N HIS A 75 6.67 -16.74 5.64
CA HIS A 75 6.70 -17.58 4.45
C HIS A 75 7.74 -17.05 3.46
N LEU A 76 8.45 -17.96 2.80
CA LEU A 76 9.42 -17.58 1.76
C LEU A 76 8.69 -16.95 0.58
N ILE A 77 9.27 -15.89 0.01
CA ILE A 77 8.76 -15.25 -1.19
C ILE A 77 9.59 -15.68 -2.40
N THR A 78 8.93 -15.93 -3.54
CA THR A 78 9.61 -16.32 -4.78
C THR A 78 10.17 -15.12 -5.53
N ARG A 79 11.12 -15.36 -6.44
CA ARG A 79 11.68 -14.33 -7.33
C ARG A 79 10.59 -13.67 -8.19
N ALA A 80 9.66 -14.46 -8.73
CA ALA A 80 8.55 -13.95 -9.52
C ALA A 80 7.58 -13.09 -8.69
N GLU A 81 7.21 -13.54 -7.50
CA GLU A 81 6.34 -12.78 -6.60
C GLU A 81 6.97 -11.43 -6.24
N PHE A 82 8.25 -11.40 -5.87
CA PHE A 82 8.89 -10.15 -5.49
C PHE A 82 9.04 -9.18 -6.68
N ALA A 83 9.36 -9.69 -7.88
CA ALA A 83 9.38 -8.87 -9.10
C ALA A 83 8.01 -8.24 -9.39
N ALA A 84 6.94 -9.03 -9.30
CA ALA A 84 5.58 -8.54 -9.51
C ALA A 84 5.15 -7.49 -8.49
N ILE A 85 5.56 -7.66 -7.23
CA ILE A 85 5.29 -6.67 -6.18
C ILE A 85 6.01 -5.35 -6.46
N ILE A 86 7.28 -5.37 -6.90
CA ILE A 86 7.98 -4.14 -7.29
C ILE A 86 7.25 -3.44 -8.44
N VAL A 87 6.85 -4.18 -9.48
CA VAL A 87 6.12 -3.61 -10.62
C VAL A 87 4.83 -2.91 -10.19
N ARG A 88 4.05 -3.52 -9.30
CA ARG A 88 2.81 -2.93 -8.76
C ARG A 88 3.09 -1.76 -7.83
N ALA A 89 4.07 -1.89 -6.92
CA ALA A 89 4.47 -0.83 -6.01
C ALA A 89 4.93 0.43 -6.76
N LEU A 90 5.56 0.21 -7.92
CA LEU A 90 6.10 1.27 -8.74
C LEU A 90 5.15 1.75 -9.85
N ASP A 91 3.96 1.14 -9.95
CA ASP A 91 2.97 1.41 -11.00
C ASP A 91 3.57 1.38 -12.41
N LEU A 92 4.44 0.39 -12.67
CA LEU A 92 5.21 0.30 -13.90
C LEU A 92 4.37 -0.26 -15.05
N GLN A 93 4.50 0.40 -16.19
CA GLN A 93 3.93 -0.03 -17.46
C GLN A 93 5.06 -0.49 -18.39
N ALA A 94 4.76 -1.38 -19.34
CA ALA A 94 5.72 -1.76 -20.36
C ALA A 94 6.11 -0.54 -21.23
N THR A 95 7.40 -0.33 -21.41
CA THR A 95 8.00 0.71 -22.26
C THR A 95 8.68 0.12 -23.50
N GLY A 96 9.00 -1.17 -23.46
CA GLY A 96 9.58 -1.95 -24.55
C GLY A 96 9.38 -3.45 -24.33
N GLU A 97 10.23 -4.25 -24.98
CA GLU A 97 10.32 -5.69 -24.72
C GLU A 97 11.48 -5.96 -23.76
N GLY A 98 11.17 -6.53 -22.59
CA GLY A 98 12.18 -7.07 -21.68
C GLY A 98 12.82 -8.37 -22.20
N GLU A 99 13.86 -8.82 -21.50
CA GLU A 99 14.47 -10.13 -21.75
C GLU A 99 13.43 -11.25 -21.51
N ARG A 100 13.41 -12.22 -22.42
CA ARG A 100 12.56 -13.42 -22.29
C ARG A 100 13.37 -14.54 -21.68
N PHE A 101 12.78 -15.25 -20.74
CA PHE A 101 13.40 -16.37 -20.06
C PHE A 101 12.73 -17.69 -20.45
N ASP A 102 13.53 -18.71 -20.74
CA ASP A 102 13.08 -20.01 -21.25
C ASP A 102 12.23 -20.78 -20.23
N ASP A 103 12.39 -20.51 -18.94
CA ASP A 103 11.66 -21.15 -17.84
C ASP A 103 10.39 -20.39 -17.40
N ILE A 104 9.93 -19.42 -18.21
CA ILE A 104 8.67 -18.70 -18.00
C ILE A 104 7.73 -18.96 -19.18
N PRO A 105 6.77 -19.88 -19.06
CA PRO A 105 5.77 -20.07 -20.10
C PRO A 105 4.85 -18.85 -20.20
N VAL A 106 4.30 -18.62 -21.39
CA VAL A 106 3.30 -17.54 -21.62
C VAL A 106 2.05 -17.66 -20.74
N THR A 107 1.79 -18.85 -20.20
CA THR A 107 0.68 -19.15 -19.28
C THR A 107 1.03 -18.92 -17.81
N HIS A 108 2.26 -18.51 -17.48
CA HIS A 108 2.64 -18.20 -16.11
C HIS A 108 1.82 -16.99 -15.62
N SER A 109 1.20 -17.09 -14.44
CA SER A 109 0.28 -16.08 -13.92
C SER A 109 0.91 -14.69 -13.76
N LEU A 110 2.23 -14.65 -13.49
CA LEU A 110 3.01 -13.41 -13.33
C LEU A 110 3.85 -13.07 -14.58
N GLN A 111 3.55 -13.65 -15.75
CA GLN A 111 4.39 -13.45 -16.94
C GLN A 111 4.48 -11.97 -17.34
N ALA A 112 3.36 -11.24 -17.27
CA ALA A 112 3.30 -9.83 -17.65
C ALA A 112 4.17 -8.98 -16.72
N GLU A 113 4.04 -9.14 -15.40
CA GLU A 113 4.83 -8.38 -14.44
C GLU A 113 6.32 -8.75 -14.50
N ILE A 114 6.66 -10.01 -14.74
CA ILE A 114 8.06 -10.39 -14.94
C ILE A 114 8.64 -9.72 -16.20
N ALA A 115 7.87 -9.67 -17.30
CA ALA A 115 8.30 -8.99 -18.51
C ALA A 115 8.49 -7.49 -18.29
N ILE A 116 7.59 -6.82 -17.56
CA ILE A 116 7.73 -5.40 -17.20
C ILE A 116 8.96 -5.20 -16.30
N ALA A 117 9.15 -6.03 -15.28
CA ALA A 117 10.33 -5.93 -14.42
C ALA A 117 11.63 -6.09 -15.22
N SER A 118 11.65 -6.94 -16.25
CA SER A 118 12.82 -7.11 -17.11
C SER A 118 13.04 -5.94 -18.06
N ASP A 119 11.96 -5.40 -18.66
CA ASP A 119 11.99 -4.21 -19.50
C ASP A 119 12.58 -3.00 -18.76
N HIS A 120 12.24 -2.83 -17.49
CA HIS A 120 12.77 -1.78 -16.62
C HIS A 120 14.15 -2.12 -16.01
N GLY A 121 14.78 -3.24 -16.38
CA GLY A 121 16.09 -3.64 -15.86
C GLY A 121 16.11 -3.97 -14.37
N ILE A 122 14.95 -4.21 -13.74
CA ILE A 122 14.82 -4.51 -12.32
C ILE A 122 15.31 -5.92 -12.03
N ILE A 123 15.01 -6.85 -12.94
CA ILE A 123 15.42 -8.25 -12.83
C ILE A 123 16.44 -8.63 -13.89
N GLU A 124 17.27 -9.60 -13.52
CA GLU A 124 18.19 -10.30 -14.42
C GLU A 124 18.01 -11.80 -14.23
N GLY A 125 18.39 -12.57 -15.26
CA GLY A 125 18.39 -14.02 -15.21
C GLY A 125 19.42 -14.59 -14.24
N VAL A 126 19.28 -15.88 -13.93
CA VAL A 126 20.24 -16.67 -13.13
C VAL A 126 21.29 -17.38 -14.01
N GLY A 127 21.31 -17.06 -15.31
CA GLY A 127 22.18 -17.66 -16.31
C GLY A 127 21.46 -18.68 -17.21
N ALA A 128 22.09 -19.00 -18.35
CA ALA A 128 21.59 -19.97 -19.33
C ALA A 128 20.13 -19.74 -19.79
N GLY A 129 19.73 -18.47 -19.97
CA GLY A 129 18.38 -18.10 -20.42
C GLY A 129 17.28 -18.25 -19.37
N ARG A 130 17.62 -18.48 -18.09
CA ARG A 130 16.63 -18.75 -17.02
C ARG A 130 16.44 -17.59 -16.05
N PHE A 131 15.25 -17.46 -15.49
CA PHE A 131 14.92 -16.54 -14.40
C PHE A 131 14.72 -17.23 -13.05
N ALA A 132 14.34 -18.52 -13.04
CA ALA A 132 13.96 -19.28 -11.85
C ALA A 132 12.77 -18.67 -11.06
N PRO A 133 11.58 -18.53 -11.68
CA PRO A 133 10.46 -17.77 -11.12
C PRO A 133 9.95 -18.32 -9.77
N ASN A 134 9.97 -19.64 -9.59
CA ASN A 134 9.41 -20.32 -8.40
C ASN A 134 10.44 -20.55 -7.29
N GLU A 135 11.71 -20.18 -7.51
CA GLU A 135 12.72 -20.30 -6.46
C GLU A 135 12.57 -19.18 -5.43
N PRO A 136 12.72 -19.46 -4.13
CA PRO A 136 12.78 -18.43 -3.11
C PRO A 136 13.87 -17.42 -3.42
N VAL A 137 13.51 -16.13 -3.38
CA VAL A 137 14.48 -15.06 -3.63
C VAL A 137 15.48 -14.99 -2.47
N LEU A 138 16.74 -14.75 -2.80
CA LEU A 138 17.79 -14.52 -1.79
C LEU A 138 17.81 -13.06 -1.36
N ARG A 139 18.22 -12.78 -0.12
CA ARG A 139 18.26 -11.40 0.41
C ARG A 139 19.12 -10.47 -0.45
N GLU A 140 20.25 -10.94 -0.96
CA GLU A 140 21.13 -10.14 -1.83
C GLU A 140 20.49 -9.84 -3.20
N GLN A 141 19.62 -10.73 -3.68
CA GLN A 141 18.85 -10.49 -4.90
C GLN A 141 17.76 -9.45 -4.67
N ILE A 142 17.09 -9.46 -3.50
CA ILE A 142 16.17 -8.39 -3.10
C ILE A 142 16.89 -7.03 -3.09
N ALA A 143 18.05 -6.95 -2.45
CA ALA A 143 18.82 -5.70 -2.39
C ALA A 143 19.21 -5.21 -3.80
N ALA A 144 19.63 -6.10 -4.68
CA ALA A 144 19.96 -5.75 -6.05
C ALA A 144 18.73 -5.26 -6.85
N MET A 145 17.60 -5.96 -6.75
CA MET A 145 16.35 -5.56 -7.42
C MET A 145 15.85 -4.20 -6.93
N ILE A 146 15.90 -3.94 -5.62
CA ILE A 146 15.55 -2.63 -5.06
C ILE A 146 16.50 -1.55 -5.56
N VAL A 147 17.82 -1.75 -5.51
CA VAL A 147 18.75 -0.71 -5.97
C VAL A 147 18.55 -0.37 -7.44
N ARG A 148 18.25 -1.35 -8.30
CA ARG A 148 17.92 -1.10 -9.71
C ARG A 148 16.59 -0.38 -9.87
N ALA A 149 15.54 -0.85 -9.19
CA ALA A 149 14.21 -0.29 -9.32
C ALA A 149 14.09 1.16 -8.83
N PHE A 150 14.98 1.58 -7.93
CA PHE A 150 14.96 2.90 -7.30
C PHE A 150 16.17 3.77 -7.68
N SER A 151 17.00 3.37 -8.65
CA SER A 151 18.25 4.07 -8.99
C SER A 151 18.04 5.53 -9.38
N ASP A 152 16.90 5.83 -9.97
CA ASP A 152 16.57 7.14 -10.53
C ASP A 152 15.76 8.01 -9.56
N THR A 153 15.26 7.41 -8.46
CA THR A 153 14.37 8.09 -7.50
C THR A 153 14.95 8.20 -6.11
N VAL A 154 15.86 7.31 -5.72
CA VAL A 154 16.55 7.31 -4.43
C VAL A 154 17.99 7.77 -4.60
N SER A 155 18.41 8.73 -3.78
CA SER A 155 19.83 9.12 -3.69
C SER A 155 20.61 8.10 -2.85
N PHE A 156 21.18 7.10 -3.51
CA PHE A 156 22.05 6.13 -2.85
C PHE A 156 23.41 6.76 -2.52
N PRO A 157 23.95 6.57 -1.30
CA PRO A 157 25.31 6.97 -0.99
C PRO A 157 26.34 6.30 -1.89
N ALA A 158 27.47 6.97 -2.10
CA ALA A 158 28.62 6.38 -2.79
C ALA A 158 29.08 5.09 -2.10
N GLU A 159 29.64 4.17 -2.89
CA GLU A 159 30.06 2.84 -2.43
C GLU A 159 30.98 2.91 -1.19
N GLY A 160 30.67 2.10 -0.17
CA GLY A 160 31.52 1.93 1.01
C GLY A 160 31.05 2.55 2.33
N SER A 161 29.83 3.08 2.44
CA SER A 161 29.33 3.63 3.71
C SER A 161 29.05 2.57 4.77
N GLN A 162 28.66 1.35 4.37
CA GLN A 162 28.35 0.26 5.29
C GLN A 162 28.58 -1.10 4.63
N SER A 163 29.36 -1.97 5.29
CA SER A 163 29.63 -3.34 4.86
C SER A 163 29.25 -4.35 5.94
N PHE A 164 28.98 -5.59 5.52
CA PHE A 164 28.66 -6.70 6.42
C PHE A 164 29.73 -7.77 6.31
N HIS A 165 30.05 -8.44 7.42
CA HIS A 165 31.16 -9.40 7.47
C HIS A 165 30.93 -10.67 6.66
N ASP A 166 29.66 -11.02 6.42
CA ASP A 166 29.24 -12.20 5.67
C ASP A 166 29.07 -11.93 4.16
N VAL A 167 29.42 -10.74 3.68
CA VAL A 167 29.36 -10.37 2.26
C VAL A 167 30.78 -10.20 1.73
N ALA A 168 31.20 -11.09 0.83
CA ALA A 168 32.50 -10.96 0.18
C ALA A 168 32.55 -9.70 -0.71
N SER A 169 33.63 -8.93 -0.62
CA SER A 169 33.74 -7.63 -1.32
C SER A 169 33.76 -7.73 -2.85
N ASP A 170 34.16 -8.89 -3.38
CA ASP A 170 34.21 -9.20 -4.80
C ASP A 170 32.92 -9.86 -5.32
N HIS A 171 31.92 -10.08 -4.45
CA HIS A 171 30.64 -10.64 -4.86
C HIS A 171 29.80 -9.61 -5.64
N TRP A 172 29.12 -10.06 -6.70
CA TRP A 172 28.36 -9.19 -7.61
C TRP A 172 27.29 -8.33 -6.90
N ALA A 173 26.73 -8.83 -5.81
CA ALA A 173 25.70 -8.12 -5.04
C ALA A 173 26.27 -7.14 -4.01
N ALA A 174 27.58 -7.18 -3.71
CA ALA A 174 28.18 -6.35 -2.66
C ALA A 174 27.95 -4.85 -2.88
N PRO A 175 28.07 -4.28 -4.10
CA PRO A 175 27.76 -2.88 -4.33
C PRO A 175 26.30 -2.51 -4.03
N SER A 176 25.35 -3.34 -4.46
CA SER A 176 23.92 -3.11 -4.20
C SER A 176 23.57 -3.23 -2.72
N ILE A 177 24.15 -4.21 -2.02
CA ILE A 177 23.98 -4.35 -0.57
C ILE A 177 24.50 -3.11 0.15
N ALA A 178 25.69 -2.62 -0.20
CA ALA A 178 26.28 -1.43 0.41
C ALA A 178 25.45 -0.17 0.14
N LYS A 179 24.96 0.02 -1.10
CA LYS A 179 24.06 1.14 -1.46
C LYS A 179 22.76 1.11 -0.64
N ALA A 180 22.09 -0.05 -0.62
CA ALA A 180 20.84 -0.21 0.12
C ALA A 180 21.04 -0.04 1.63
N ALA A 181 22.18 -0.48 2.17
CA ALA A 181 22.52 -0.29 3.58
C ALA A 181 22.79 1.19 3.91
N GLY A 182 23.57 1.87 3.07
CA GLY A 182 23.82 3.31 3.23
C GLY A 182 22.56 4.17 3.18
N ALA A 183 21.54 3.75 2.42
CA ALA A 183 20.23 4.40 2.38
C ALA A 183 19.29 3.97 3.52
N GLU A 184 19.75 3.10 4.44
CA GLU A 184 18.98 2.49 5.54
C GLU A 184 17.79 1.63 5.11
N ILE A 185 17.74 1.24 3.83
CA ILE A 185 16.75 0.31 3.29
C ILE A 185 17.03 -1.10 3.83
N VAL A 186 18.31 -1.47 3.86
CA VAL A 186 18.83 -2.70 4.45
C VAL A 186 19.52 -2.38 5.77
N ARG A 187 19.15 -3.09 6.85
CA ARG A 187 19.81 -2.95 8.16
C ARG A 187 20.61 -4.18 8.60
N GLY A 188 20.63 -5.23 7.77
CA GLY A 188 21.14 -6.55 8.15
C GLY A 188 20.15 -7.37 8.98
N ILE A 189 20.49 -8.63 9.24
CA ILE A 189 19.80 -9.47 10.25
C ILE A 189 20.38 -9.24 11.66
N THR A 190 21.60 -8.71 11.71
CA THR A 190 22.24 -8.11 12.89
C THR A 190 22.97 -6.85 12.45
N SER A 191 23.59 -6.12 13.38
CA SER A 191 24.39 -4.93 13.05
C SER A 191 25.62 -5.22 12.19
N THR A 192 26.06 -6.49 12.11
CA THR A 192 27.28 -6.88 11.38
C THR A 192 27.08 -7.96 10.32
N GLN A 193 25.89 -8.58 10.27
CA GLN A 193 25.55 -9.62 9.30
C GLN A 193 24.38 -9.21 8.42
N PHE A 194 24.56 -9.34 7.11
CA PHE A 194 23.53 -9.10 6.11
C PHE A 194 22.49 -10.22 6.08
N GLY A 195 22.93 -11.47 6.28
CA GLY A 195 22.18 -12.67 5.97
C GLY A 195 22.42 -13.13 4.53
N PHE A 196 23.68 -13.11 4.08
CA PHE A 196 24.06 -13.50 2.72
C PHE A 196 23.68 -14.96 2.40
N ASN A 197 23.19 -15.24 1.17
CA ASN A 197 22.64 -16.53 0.74
C ASN A 197 21.39 -17.02 1.50
N LYS A 198 20.82 -16.21 2.41
CA LYS A 198 19.59 -16.57 3.11
C LYS A 198 18.40 -16.31 2.18
N LYS A 199 17.51 -17.30 2.09
CA LYS A 199 16.19 -17.16 1.45
C LYS A 199 15.37 -16.15 2.24
N ALA A 200 14.77 -15.19 1.55
CA ALA A 200 14.01 -14.11 2.18
C ALA A 200 12.55 -14.51 2.43
N THR A 201 12.04 -14.04 3.55
CA THR A 201 10.62 -14.11 3.90
C THR A 201 9.84 -12.97 3.25
N ARG A 202 8.51 -13.11 3.14
CA ARG A 202 7.61 -12.04 2.69
C ARG A 202 7.72 -10.80 3.56
N GLY A 203 7.85 -10.97 4.87
CA GLY A 203 8.03 -9.88 5.83
C GLY A 203 9.33 -9.12 5.59
N GLU A 204 10.46 -9.82 5.43
CA GLU A 204 11.74 -9.17 5.12
C GLU A 204 11.69 -8.41 3.77
N ALA A 205 11.09 -9.01 2.74
CA ALA A 205 10.97 -8.39 1.43
C ALA A 205 10.07 -7.14 1.45
N GLY A 206 8.91 -7.23 2.10
CA GLY A 206 7.98 -6.11 2.26
C GLY A 206 8.62 -4.95 3.01
N VAL A 207 9.26 -5.21 4.15
CA VAL A 207 9.94 -4.17 4.93
C VAL A 207 11.03 -3.44 4.11
N MET A 208 11.86 -4.17 3.36
CA MET A 208 12.89 -3.54 2.52
C MET A 208 12.26 -2.69 1.41
N LEU A 209 11.20 -3.19 0.77
CA LEU A 209 10.49 -2.43 -0.28
C LEU A 209 9.84 -1.17 0.28
N HIS A 210 9.15 -1.27 1.42
CA HIS A 210 8.53 -0.12 2.09
C HIS A 210 9.56 0.98 2.35
N ARG A 211 10.71 0.63 2.95
CA ARG A 211 11.77 1.59 3.22
C ARG A 211 12.30 2.24 1.94
N ALA A 212 12.41 1.50 0.84
CA ALA A 212 12.82 2.07 -0.44
C ALA A 212 11.82 3.10 -0.96
N LEU A 213 10.51 2.79 -0.91
CA LEU A 213 9.42 3.69 -1.30
C LEU A 213 9.42 5.00 -0.50
N GLN A 214 9.82 4.96 0.77
CA GLN A 214 9.91 6.14 1.63
C GLN A 214 11.17 7.00 1.41
N LYS A 215 12.15 6.50 0.63
CA LYS A 215 13.42 7.19 0.38
C LYS A 215 13.46 7.90 -0.97
N GLU A 216 12.39 7.85 -1.76
CA GLU A 216 12.34 8.53 -3.05
C GLU A 216 12.25 10.04 -2.85
N THR A 217 13.14 10.78 -3.51
CA THR A 217 13.27 12.24 -3.34
C THR A 217 13.25 13.01 -4.66
N SER A 218 13.09 12.34 -5.80
CA SER A 218 13.02 13.00 -7.11
C SER A 218 11.58 13.40 -7.43
N ASN A 219 11.34 14.41 -8.26
CA ASN A 219 9.98 14.71 -8.77
C ASN A 219 8.86 14.77 -7.70
N LEU A 220 9.14 15.39 -6.54
CA LEU A 220 8.18 15.46 -5.43
C LEU A 220 6.87 16.14 -5.87
N PRO A 221 5.72 15.68 -5.34
CA PRO A 221 4.42 16.26 -5.67
C PRO A 221 4.27 17.69 -5.15
N ASN A 222 3.32 18.43 -5.72
CA ASN A 222 2.95 19.74 -5.20
C ASN A 222 2.20 19.58 -3.87
N ALA A 223 2.76 20.11 -2.78
CA ALA A 223 2.14 20.02 -1.47
C ALA A 223 0.73 20.62 -1.41
N ASN A 224 0.47 21.72 -2.12
CA ASN A 224 -0.85 22.36 -2.15
C ASN A 224 -1.89 21.48 -2.85
N GLU A 225 -1.49 20.76 -3.91
CA GLU A 225 -2.37 19.81 -4.59
C GLU A 225 -2.80 18.69 -3.64
N LEU A 226 -1.85 18.10 -2.91
CA LEU A 226 -2.15 17.02 -1.95
C LEU A 226 -3.02 17.48 -0.79
N MET A 227 -2.75 18.67 -0.24
CA MET A 227 -3.57 19.26 0.81
C MET A 227 -4.98 19.56 0.29
N GLN A 228 -5.12 20.05 -0.94
CA GLN A 228 -6.43 20.31 -1.53
C GLN A 228 -7.23 19.02 -1.73
N ILE A 229 -6.59 17.93 -2.19
CA ILE A 229 -7.23 16.61 -2.32
C ILE A 229 -7.81 16.14 -0.99
N VAL A 230 -7.05 16.27 0.10
CA VAL A 230 -7.51 15.90 1.45
C VAL A 230 -8.69 16.76 1.88
N LYS A 231 -8.59 18.08 1.74
CA LYS A 231 -9.67 18.99 2.10
C LYS A 231 -10.95 18.69 1.31
N ASP A 232 -10.83 18.52 0.00
CA ASP A 232 -11.97 18.29 -0.88
C ASP A 232 -12.62 16.93 -0.60
N SER A 233 -11.82 15.89 -0.30
CA SER A 233 -12.35 14.58 0.11
C SER A 233 -13.24 14.65 1.36
N GLU A 234 -12.95 15.56 2.29
CA GLU A 234 -13.80 15.76 3.46
C GLU A 234 -15.05 16.59 3.09
N VAL A 235 -14.83 17.80 2.57
CA VAL A 235 -15.90 18.78 2.37
C VAL A 235 -16.91 18.35 1.31
N GLU A 236 -16.46 17.65 0.25
CA GLU A 236 -17.38 17.12 -0.77
C GLU A 236 -18.21 15.93 -0.25
N SER A 237 -17.75 15.22 0.79
CA SER A 237 -18.48 14.08 1.37
C SER A 237 -19.61 14.50 2.31
N PHE A 238 -19.44 15.58 3.07
CA PHE A 238 -20.42 16.05 4.06
C PHE A 238 -21.85 16.21 3.52
N PRO A 239 -22.09 16.91 2.39
CA PRO A 239 -23.44 17.04 1.85
C PRO A 239 -24.02 15.71 1.34
N LEU A 240 -23.18 14.72 0.98
CA LEU A 240 -23.63 13.40 0.54
C LEU A 240 -24.17 12.58 1.72
N PHE A 241 -23.54 12.72 2.90
CA PHE A 241 -24.07 12.14 4.14
C PHE A 241 -25.41 12.77 4.53
N GLU A 242 -25.51 14.09 4.50
CA GLU A 242 -26.76 14.81 4.81
C GLU A 242 -27.90 14.42 3.86
N GLN A 243 -27.62 14.29 2.56
CA GLN A 243 -28.59 13.94 1.53
C GLN A 243 -28.88 12.44 1.45
N LYS A 244 -28.17 11.62 2.23
CA LYS A 244 -28.23 10.15 2.16
C LYS A 244 -27.94 9.58 0.77
N ASP A 245 -27.03 10.22 0.02
CA ASP A 245 -26.71 9.84 -1.35
C ASP A 245 -25.63 8.77 -1.41
N ALA A 246 -26.01 7.51 -1.24
CA ALA A 246 -25.10 6.36 -1.35
C ALA A 246 -24.41 6.29 -2.72
N SER A 247 -25.12 6.63 -3.81
CA SER A 247 -24.55 6.59 -5.15
C SER A 247 -23.49 7.67 -5.37
N GLY A 248 -23.73 8.85 -4.79
CA GLY A 248 -22.80 9.96 -4.71
C GLY A 248 -21.58 9.59 -3.88
N LEU A 249 -21.76 8.95 -2.72
CA LEU A 249 -20.65 8.47 -1.87
C LEU A 249 -19.76 7.47 -2.61
N LEU A 250 -20.32 6.47 -3.30
CA LEU A 250 -19.51 5.53 -4.09
C LEU A 250 -18.73 6.23 -5.22
N SER A 251 -19.33 7.25 -5.83
CA SER A 251 -18.66 8.07 -6.86
C SER A 251 -17.54 8.93 -6.26
N HIS A 252 -17.79 9.50 -5.09
CA HIS A 252 -16.82 10.25 -4.29
C HIS A 252 -15.64 9.36 -3.87
N ASN A 253 -15.91 8.18 -3.31
CA ASN A 253 -14.89 7.22 -2.89
C ASN A 253 -14.02 6.78 -4.07
N LYS A 254 -14.62 6.54 -5.25
CA LYS A 254 -13.84 6.25 -6.46
C LYS A 254 -12.92 7.40 -6.88
N LYS A 255 -13.33 8.65 -6.67
CA LYS A 255 -12.54 9.86 -6.98
C LYS A 255 -11.35 10.01 -6.04
N TYR A 256 -11.60 9.94 -4.72
CA TYR A 256 -10.60 10.30 -3.71
C TYR A 256 -9.87 9.13 -3.08
N LEU A 257 -10.47 7.95 -3.03
CA LEU A 257 -10.00 6.85 -2.20
C LEU A 257 -9.47 5.68 -3.03
N THR A 258 -8.60 4.90 -2.41
CA THR A 258 -8.08 3.61 -2.92
C THR A 258 -7.78 2.70 -1.72
N GLY A 259 -7.34 1.46 -1.94
CA GLY A 259 -6.89 0.60 -0.86
C GLY A 259 -7.92 0.34 0.23
N TYR A 260 -7.41 0.20 1.46
CA TYR A 260 -8.22 -0.04 2.65
C TYR A 260 -9.28 1.05 2.85
N GLN A 261 -8.90 2.32 2.74
CA GLN A 261 -9.82 3.44 2.97
C GLN A 261 -11.03 3.38 2.03
N LYS A 262 -10.82 3.03 0.77
CA LYS A 262 -11.92 2.88 -0.19
C LYS A 262 -12.80 1.67 0.15
N ALA A 263 -12.20 0.52 0.44
CA ALA A 263 -12.97 -0.67 0.80
C ALA A 263 -13.86 -0.41 2.01
N LEU A 264 -13.31 0.23 3.05
CA LEU A 264 -14.04 0.60 4.25
C LEU A 264 -15.15 1.61 3.95
N ALA A 265 -14.85 2.68 3.21
CA ALA A 265 -15.83 3.72 2.90
C ALA A 265 -16.96 3.21 2.00
N ASP A 266 -16.68 2.32 1.06
CA ASP A 266 -17.70 1.70 0.21
C ASP A 266 -18.61 0.77 1.00
N ASP A 267 -18.06 -0.04 1.91
CA ASP A 267 -18.85 -0.89 2.80
C ASP A 267 -19.74 -0.03 3.71
N LEU A 268 -19.18 0.99 4.37
CA LEU A 268 -19.95 1.92 5.20
C LEU A 268 -21.06 2.63 4.43
N ALA A 269 -20.82 3.07 3.20
CA ALA A 269 -21.84 3.74 2.38
C ALA A 269 -23.08 2.87 2.10
N MET A 270 -22.94 1.54 2.15
CA MET A 270 -24.06 0.61 1.98
C MET A 270 -24.93 0.48 3.24
N TRP A 271 -24.39 0.79 4.42
CA TRP A 271 -25.05 0.59 5.71
C TRP A 271 -25.41 1.89 6.45
N TYR A 272 -24.82 3.02 6.05
CA TYR A 272 -24.88 4.26 6.82
C TYR A 272 -26.29 4.87 6.95
N PHE A 273 -27.13 4.68 5.94
CA PHE A 273 -28.37 5.43 5.81
C PHE A 273 -29.55 4.68 6.44
N ASP A 274 -29.81 4.96 7.72
CA ASP A 274 -31.09 4.69 8.37
C ASP A 274 -32.13 5.75 7.94
N ASP A 275 -33.35 5.34 7.65
CA ASP A 275 -34.45 6.22 7.25
C ASP A 275 -34.84 7.22 8.36
N GLU A 276 -34.52 6.92 9.62
CA GLU A 276 -35.02 7.67 10.78
C GLU A 276 -34.07 8.74 11.35
N THR A 277 -32.85 8.86 10.81
CA THR A 277 -31.81 9.76 11.33
C THR A 277 -31.41 10.80 10.29
N THR A 278 -30.94 11.96 10.73
CA THR A 278 -30.31 12.97 9.88
C THR A 278 -29.03 13.43 10.54
N GLU A 279 -27.96 13.53 9.76
CA GLU A 279 -26.67 14.00 10.23
C GLU A 279 -26.16 15.11 9.33
N THR A 280 -25.65 16.18 9.93
CA THR A 280 -24.98 17.26 9.20
C THR A 280 -23.61 17.48 9.82
N MET A 281 -22.62 17.65 8.96
CA MET A 281 -21.23 17.87 9.33
C MET A 281 -20.71 19.13 8.62
N ALA A 282 -20.01 19.99 9.34
CA ALA A 282 -19.32 21.13 8.76
C ALA A 282 -18.14 21.56 9.62
N PHE A 283 -17.03 21.96 8.99
CA PHE A 283 -15.95 22.58 9.75
C PHE A 283 -16.40 23.93 10.33
N ALA A 284 -16.10 24.17 11.61
CA ALA A 284 -16.40 25.43 12.30
C ALA A 284 -15.64 26.62 11.70
N ALA A 285 -14.46 26.34 11.14
CA ALA A 285 -13.62 27.29 10.40
C ALA A 285 -12.81 26.54 9.33
N GLU A 286 -12.13 27.26 8.45
CA GLU A 286 -11.22 26.67 7.48
C GLU A 286 -10.16 25.79 8.19
N PRO A 287 -10.11 24.46 7.92
CA PRO A 287 -9.18 23.58 8.61
C PRO A 287 -7.74 23.86 8.17
N LYS A 288 -6.80 23.67 9.08
CA LYS A 288 -5.37 23.80 8.81
C LYS A 288 -4.84 22.48 8.27
N LEU A 289 -4.18 22.51 7.11
CA LEU A 289 -3.49 21.35 6.56
C LEU A 289 -1.97 21.51 6.61
N GLU A 290 -1.27 20.40 6.77
CA GLU A 290 0.20 20.37 6.79
C GLU A 290 0.71 19.10 6.10
N MET A 291 1.62 19.27 5.14
CA MET A 291 2.36 18.16 4.54
C MET A 291 3.37 17.63 5.56
N LYS A 292 3.20 16.37 5.98
CA LYS A 292 4.07 15.71 6.96
C LYS A 292 5.21 14.95 6.31
N GLN A 293 4.93 14.29 5.18
CA GLN A 293 5.91 13.52 4.42
C GLN A 293 5.48 13.45 2.96
N SER A 294 6.44 13.40 2.04
CA SER A 294 6.18 13.04 0.65
C SER A 294 7.37 12.32 0.03
N SER A 295 7.05 11.44 -0.90
CA SER A 295 7.95 10.83 -1.86
C SER A 295 7.32 10.96 -3.24
N ASN A 296 7.93 10.37 -4.28
CA ASN A 296 7.42 10.41 -5.65
C ASN A 296 5.98 9.91 -5.78
N ARG A 297 5.59 8.96 -4.92
CA ARG A 297 4.33 8.22 -5.04
C ARG A 297 3.59 7.99 -3.72
N PHE A 298 4.14 8.42 -2.59
CA PHE A 298 3.45 8.43 -1.29
C PHE A 298 3.47 9.82 -0.66
N ALA A 299 2.47 10.14 0.14
CA ALA A 299 2.46 11.33 0.96
C ALA A 299 1.65 11.15 2.23
N ARG A 300 1.92 12.01 3.21
CA ARG A 300 1.17 12.14 4.45
C ARG A 300 0.79 13.59 4.64
N VAL A 301 -0.49 13.83 4.88
CA VAL A 301 -1.05 15.18 5.13
C VAL A 301 -1.87 15.11 6.40
N SER A 302 -1.56 15.97 7.37
CA SER A 302 -2.45 16.15 8.53
C SER A 302 -3.47 17.23 8.22
N LEU A 303 -4.69 17.03 8.67
CA LEU A 303 -5.72 18.06 8.76
C LEU A 303 -5.98 18.34 10.23
N GLN A 304 -6.17 19.59 10.61
CA GLN A 304 -6.56 20.01 11.96
C GLN A 304 -7.69 21.04 11.87
N GLY A 305 -8.81 20.75 12.50
CA GLY A 305 -9.96 21.65 12.58
C GLY A 305 -10.95 21.22 13.64
N GLU A 306 -12.04 21.98 13.76
CA GLU A 306 -13.18 21.62 14.62
C GLU A 306 -14.35 21.27 13.71
N LEU A 307 -14.96 20.09 13.92
CA LEU A 307 -16.11 19.64 13.15
C LEU A 307 -17.38 19.82 13.97
N ASN A 308 -18.29 20.68 13.51
CA ASN A 308 -19.63 20.77 14.04
C ASN A 308 -20.45 19.61 13.48
N VAL A 309 -20.91 18.74 14.36
CA VAL A 309 -21.76 17.60 14.03
C VAL A 309 -23.10 17.80 14.69
N ARG A 310 -24.15 17.72 13.88
CA ARG A 310 -25.52 17.64 14.37
C ARG A 310 -26.09 16.30 13.94
N TYR A 311 -26.50 15.52 14.92
CA TYR A 311 -27.23 14.29 14.74
C TYR A 311 -28.65 14.47 15.26
N GLN A 312 -29.63 14.02 14.49
CA GLN A 312 -31.03 14.07 14.90
C GLN A 312 -31.71 12.75 14.55
N ASP A 313 -32.35 12.15 15.55
CA ASP A 313 -33.28 11.04 15.39
C ASP A 313 -34.74 11.50 15.65
N ARG A 314 -35.68 10.56 15.79
CA ARG A 314 -37.10 10.87 16.04
C ARG A 314 -37.39 11.65 17.32
N THR A 315 -36.52 11.57 18.33
CA THR A 315 -36.76 12.07 19.69
C THR A 315 -35.63 12.94 20.25
N THR A 316 -34.45 12.86 19.64
CA THR A 316 -33.22 13.42 20.18
C THR A 316 -32.52 14.26 19.10
N ILE A 317 -32.04 15.43 19.52
CA ILE A 317 -31.10 16.22 18.74
C ILE A 317 -29.83 16.34 19.58
N ILE A 318 -28.71 15.95 18.98
CA ILE A 318 -27.37 16.09 19.55
C ILE A 318 -26.62 17.05 18.65
N GLU A 319 -26.13 18.15 19.21
CA GLU A 319 -25.22 19.07 18.56
C GLU A 319 -23.92 19.06 19.35
N THR A 320 -22.82 18.75 18.67
CA THR A 320 -21.50 18.68 19.29
C THR A 320 -20.44 19.26 18.36
N THR A 321 -19.33 19.66 18.93
CA THR A 321 -18.13 20.05 18.20
C THR A 321 -17.03 19.07 18.56
N ILE A 322 -16.42 18.47 17.54
CA ILE A 322 -15.39 17.44 17.69
C ILE A 322 -14.05 18.06 17.27
N ASP A 323 -13.03 17.92 18.12
CA ASP A 323 -11.65 18.21 17.71
C ASP A 323 -11.22 17.16 16.67
N TYR A 324 -10.94 17.61 15.46
CA TYR A 324 -10.79 16.76 14.30
C TYR A 324 -9.39 16.93 13.70
N HIS A 325 -8.52 15.96 14.00
CA HIS A 325 -7.10 16.03 13.65
C HIS A 325 -6.51 14.75 13.00
N PRO A 326 -7.09 14.23 11.90
CA PRO A 326 -6.60 13.03 11.23
C PRO A 326 -5.30 13.23 10.45
N VAL A 327 -4.60 12.12 10.20
CA VAL A 327 -3.49 12.05 9.23
C VAL A 327 -3.88 11.17 8.06
N TYR A 328 -3.88 11.75 6.86
CA TYR A 328 -4.19 11.07 5.62
C TYR A 328 -2.93 10.56 4.95
N TYR A 329 -3.01 9.32 4.48
CA TYR A 329 -1.95 8.64 3.75
C TYR A 329 -2.41 8.53 2.30
N LEU A 330 -1.63 9.15 1.41
CA LEU A 330 -1.93 9.21 -0.01
C LEU A 330 -0.93 8.39 -0.80
N LYS A 331 -1.41 7.75 -1.86
CA LYS A 331 -0.56 7.14 -2.89
C LYS A 331 -0.95 7.64 -4.27
N LYS A 332 0.01 7.60 -5.18
CA LYS A 332 -0.25 7.81 -6.61
C LYS A 332 -0.67 6.49 -7.24
N THR A 333 -1.74 6.48 -8.03
CA THR A 333 -2.25 5.31 -8.75
C THR A 333 -2.75 5.78 -10.11
N ASP A 334 -2.20 5.21 -11.19
CA ASP A 334 -2.46 5.63 -12.57
C ASP A 334 -2.22 7.14 -12.78
N GLY A 335 -1.19 7.66 -12.11
CA GLY A 335 -0.83 9.07 -12.16
C GLY A 335 -1.71 10.00 -11.30
N ILE A 336 -2.73 9.50 -10.61
CA ILE A 336 -3.67 10.27 -9.79
C ILE A 336 -3.41 10.02 -8.30
N TRP A 337 -3.38 11.07 -7.49
CA TRP A 337 -3.24 10.96 -6.04
C TRP A 337 -4.57 10.59 -5.38
N LYS A 338 -4.53 9.58 -4.50
CA LYS A 338 -5.68 9.07 -3.76
C LYS A 338 -5.30 8.72 -2.34
N ILE A 339 -6.25 8.82 -1.42
CA ILE A 339 -6.13 8.46 -0.01
C ILE A 339 -6.32 6.95 0.11
N TYR A 340 -5.35 6.23 0.67
CA TYR A 340 -5.47 4.79 0.92
C TYR A 340 -5.69 4.43 2.39
N TYR A 341 -5.42 5.37 3.29
CA TYR A 341 -5.63 5.21 4.73
C TYR A 341 -5.81 6.58 5.39
N SER A 342 -6.69 6.66 6.38
CA SER A 342 -6.76 7.78 7.32
C SER A 342 -6.55 7.27 8.75
N ASP A 343 -5.56 7.85 9.43
CA ASP A 343 -5.39 7.66 10.87
C ASP A 343 -6.24 8.70 11.58
N MET A 344 -7.42 8.26 12.05
CA MET A 344 -8.26 9.07 12.90
C MET A 344 -8.01 8.69 14.35
N PRO A 345 -7.36 9.56 15.14
CA PRO A 345 -7.29 9.39 16.58
C PRO A 345 -8.68 9.67 17.16
N LEU A 346 -9.57 8.68 17.10
CA LEU A 346 -10.89 8.78 17.72
C LEU A 346 -10.72 8.59 19.23
N GLU A 347 -10.54 9.70 19.95
CA GLU A 347 -10.76 9.73 21.40
C GLU A 347 -12.28 9.73 21.66
N PHE A 348 -12.90 8.55 21.64
CA PHE A 348 -14.30 8.35 22.03
C PHE A 348 -14.53 8.50 23.56
N GLU A 349 -13.81 9.39 24.24
CA GLU A 349 -13.99 9.60 25.69
C GLU A 349 -15.15 10.56 26.03
N ALA A 350 -15.83 11.15 25.04
CA ALA A 350 -16.80 12.24 25.28
C ALA A 350 -18.29 11.87 25.07
N LEU A 351 -18.65 10.61 24.77
CA LEU A 351 -20.05 10.21 24.55
C LEU A 351 -20.60 9.17 25.57
N SER A 352 -19.93 9.02 26.73
CA SER A 352 -20.42 8.18 27.83
C SER A 352 -21.28 8.92 28.85
#